data_AF-B3DZK3-F1
#
_entry.id   AF-B3DZK3-F1
#
_cell.length_a   1.000
_cell.length_b   1.000
_cell.length_c   1.000
_cell.angle_alpha   90.00
_cell.angle_beta   90.00
_cell.angle_gamma   90.00
#
_symmetry.space_group_name_H-M   'P 1'
#
loop_
_entity.id
_entity.type
_entity.pdbx_description
1 polymer ?
#
loop_
_entity_poly.entity_id
_entity_poly.type
_entity_poly.pdbx_seq_one_letter_code
_entity_poly.pdbx_strand_id
1 'polypeptide(L)'
;MIEKVGNFDEDYFMYWEEVDYCTRARKKGFKIVVVGSLYIYHHPREIRNNQNLNFIFHLLWKNQVLFAKKNYGLFKGTLFCLLRFPILVKEFVKVALKNE
;
A
#
# COMPACT_ATOMS: atom_id res chain seq x y z
N MET A 1 0.09 -16.60 -14.85
CA MET A 1 0.59 -15.82 -13.68
C MET A 1 -0.43 -15.83 -12.56
N ILE A 2 -1.67 -15.38 -12.82
CA ILE A 2 -2.75 -15.32 -11.82
C ILE A 2 -2.99 -16.69 -11.18
N GLU A 3 -3.05 -17.77 -11.95
CA GLU A 3 -3.17 -19.14 -11.42
C GLU A 3 -2.08 -19.50 -10.40
N LYS A 4 -0.86 -19.00 -10.59
CA LYS A 4 0.26 -19.24 -9.67
C LYS A 4 0.20 -18.29 -8.49
N VAL A 5 -0.08 -17.00 -8.69
CA VAL A 5 -0.01 -15.96 -7.63
C VAL A 5 -1.26 -15.94 -6.75
N GLY A 6 -2.42 -16.21 -7.33
CA GLY A 6 -3.76 -15.94 -6.78
C GLY A 6 -4.31 -14.61 -7.28
N ASN A 7 -5.53 -14.27 -6.86
CA ASN A 7 -6.14 -12.95 -7.08
C ASN A 7 -5.57 -11.91 -6.08
N PHE A 8 -6.12 -10.69 -6.11
CA PHE A 8 -5.95 -9.75 -5.01
C PHE A 8 -6.53 -10.34 -3.72
N ASP A 9 -5.95 -9.91 -2.61
CA ASP A 9 -6.33 -10.38 -1.29
C ASP A 9 -7.47 -9.50 -0.77
N GLU A 10 -8.63 -10.13 -0.52
CA GLU A 10 -9.89 -9.43 -0.23
C GLU A 10 -9.90 -8.73 1.15
N ASP A 11 -8.91 -9.00 2.02
CA ASP A 11 -8.74 -8.24 3.26
C ASP A 11 -8.30 -6.79 2.99
N TYR A 12 -7.76 -6.51 1.80
CA TYR A 12 -7.48 -5.15 1.34
C TYR A 12 -8.68 -4.61 0.58
N PHE A 13 -9.29 -3.55 1.11
CA PHE A 13 -10.33 -2.81 0.38
C PHE A 13 -9.73 -1.81 -0.62
N MET A 14 -8.72 -1.04 -0.18
CA MET A 14 -8.02 -0.04 -0.98
C MET A 14 -6.66 0.27 -0.34
N TYR A 15 -5.66 0.52 -1.18
CA TYR A 15 -4.25 0.71 -0.85
C TYR A 15 -3.56 -0.57 -0.35
N TRP A 16 -2.32 -0.78 -0.82
CA TRP A 16 -1.44 -1.91 -0.48
C TRP A 16 -1.84 -3.26 -1.09
N GLU A 17 -2.97 -3.38 -1.77
CA GLU A 17 -3.36 -4.59 -2.51
C GLU A 17 -2.33 -4.90 -3.60
N GLU A 18 -1.86 -3.89 -4.34
CA GLU A 18 -0.84 -4.06 -5.37
C GLU A 18 0.53 -4.40 -4.77
N VAL A 19 0.87 -3.83 -3.61
CA VAL A 19 2.14 -4.08 -2.93
C VAL A 19 2.19 -5.52 -2.44
N ASP A 20 1.11 -6.02 -1.83
CA ASP A 20 0.97 -7.41 -1.42
C ASP A 20 1.05 -8.36 -2.63
N TYR A 21 0.29 -8.06 -3.69
CA TYR A 21 0.29 -8.86 -4.91
C TYR A 21 1.68 -8.97 -5.54
N CYS A 22 2.38 -7.84 -5.69
CA CYS A 22 3.74 -7.80 -6.24
C CYS A 22 4.72 -8.56 -5.34
N THR A 23 4.54 -8.50 -4.02
CA THR A 23 5.37 -9.23 -3.05
C THR A 23 5.15 -10.74 -3.18
N ARG A 24 3.90 -11.20 -3.26
CA ARG A 24 3.56 -12.61 -3.50
C ARG A 24 4.07 -13.10 -4.85
N ALA A 25 3.98 -12.27 -5.89
CA ALA A 25 4.53 -12.58 -7.21
C ALA A 25 6.06 -12.78 -7.14
N ARG A 26 6.79 -11.85 -6.49
CA ARG A 26 8.24 -11.99 -6.29
C ARG A 26 8.61 -13.27 -5.52
N LYS A 27 7.87 -13.60 -4.46
CA LYS A 27 8.06 -14.84 -3.68
C LYS A 27 7.89 -16.12 -4.53
N LYS A 28 7.13 -16.04 -5.63
CA LYS A 28 6.91 -17.14 -6.59
C LYS A 28 7.86 -17.08 -7.80
N GLY A 29 8.92 -16.27 -7.73
CA GLY A 29 9.96 -16.17 -8.75
C GLY A 29 9.65 -15.24 -9.91
N PHE A 30 8.54 -14.47 -9.85
CA PHE A 30 8.23 -13.50 -10.90
C PHE A 30 9.06 -12.22 -10.74
N LYS A 31 9.52 -11.66 -11.87
CA LYS A 31 10.16 -10.34 -11.93
C LYS A 31 9.11 -9.26 -12.04
N ILE A 32 9.29 -8.16 -11.31
CA ILE A 32 8.45 -6.95 -11.39
C ILE A 32 9.29 -5.88 -12.08
N VAL A 33 8.84 -5.39 -13.23
CA VAL A 33 9.59 -4.47 -14.09
C VAL A 33 8.73 -3.28 -14.48
N VAL A 34 9.37 -2.15 -14.73
CA VAL A 34 8.75 -0.96 -15.32
C VAL A 34 9.22 -0.87 -16.77
N VAL A 35 8.28 -0.82 -17.71
CA VAL A 35 8.58 -0.72 -19.15
C VAL A 35 8.60 0.75 -19.55
N GLY A 36 9.79 1.34 -19.62
CA GLY A 36 9.96 2.77 -19.89
C GLY A 36 9.57 3.21 -21.32
N SER A 37 9.39 2.28 -22.25
CA SER A 37 8.99 2.57 -23.64
C SER A 37 7.47 2.58 -23.85
N LEU A 38 6.68 2.19 -22.85
CA LEU A 38 5.23 2.12 -22.93
C LEU A 38 4.61 3.17 -22.01
N TYR A 39 3.67 3.95 -22.55
CA TYR A 39 2.98 4.99 -21.82
C TYR A 39 1.47 4.77 -21.87
N ILE A 40 0.82 4.92 -20.72
CA ILE A 40 -0.63 4.87 -20.58
C ILE A 40 -1.04 6.17 -19.89
N TYR A 41 -1.99 6.89 -20.50
CA TYR A 41 -2.53 8.10 -19.90
C TYR A 41 -3.52 7.74 -18.79
N HIS A 42 -3.19 8.13 -17.56
CA HIS A 42 -4.11 8.09 -16.45
C HIS A 42 -4.79 9.46 -16.34
N HIS A 43 -6.10 9.53 -16.59
CA HIS A 43 -6.88 10.73 -16.31
C HIS A 43 -7.12 10.81 -14.80
N PRO A 44 -6.42 11.67 -14.06
CA PRO A 44 -6.65 11.78 -12.63
C PRO A 44 -8.08 12.28 -12.43
N ARG A 45 -8.92 11.44 -11.84
CA ARG A 45 -10.16 11.93 -11.26
C ARG A 45 -9.75 12.74 -10.04
N GLU A 46 -10.22 13.98 -9.93
CA GLU A 46 -10.02 14.74 -8.71
C GLU A 46 -10.52 13.87 -7.55
N ILE A 47 -9.62 13.60 -6.61
CA ILE A 47 -10.01 13.13 -5.29
C ILE A 47 -10.84 14.30 -4.76
N ARG A 48 -12.17 14.23 -4.90
CA ARG A 48 -13.12 15.25 -4.43
C ARG A 48 -12.61 15.77 -3.09
N ASN A 49 -12.53 17.10 -2.93
CA ASN A 49 -12.13 17.82 -1.70
C ASN A 49 -12.92 17.43 -0.42
N ASN A 50 -13.71 16.37 -0.46
CA ASN A 50 -14.60 15.87 0.57
C ASN A 50 -14.37 14.38 0.88
N GLN A 51 -13.24 13.81 0.45
CA GLN A 51 -12.82 12.47 0.89
C GLN A 51 -12.35 12.56 2.33
N ASN A 52 -12.87 11.67 3.18
CA ASN A 52 -12.50 11.62 4.58
C ASN A 52 -11.04 11.17 4.71
N LEU A 53 -10.12 12.14 4.83
CA LEU A 53 -8.69 11.87 4.92
C LEU A 53 -8.35 10.95 6.09
N ASN A 54 -9.08 11.06 7.20
CA ASN A 54 -8.92 10.15 8.34
C ASN A 54 -9.23 8.70 7.95
N PHE A 55 -10.23 8.47 7.10
CA PHE A 55 -10.54 7.13 6.58
C PHE A 55 -9.42 6.60 5.67
N ILE A 56 -8.86 7.44 4.80
CA ILE A 56 -7.72 7.05 3.94
C ILE A 56 -6.50 6.69 4.81
N PHE A 57 -6.16 7.50 5.81
CA PHE A 57 -5.06 7.19 6.71
C PHE A 57 -5.30 5.93 7.52
N HIS A 58 -6.53 5.74 8.02
CA HIS A 58 -6.91 4.52 8.70
C HIS A 58 -6.66 3.28 7.82
N LEU A 59 -7.07 3.32 6.55
CA LEU A 59 -6.81 2.24 5.60
C LEU A 59 -5.31 2.04 5.35
N LEU A 60 -4.55 3.11 5.11
CA LEU A 60 -3.09 3.03 4.88
C LEU A 60 -2.35 2.42 6.07
N TRP A 61 -2.73 2.77 7.31
CA TRP A 61 -2.11 2.25 8.52
C TRP A 61 -2.50 0.78 8.74
N LYS A 62 -3.81 0.48 8.70
CA LYS A 62 -4.33 -0.88 8.85
C LYS A 62 -3.67 -1.83 7.86
N ASN A 63 -3.58 -1.43 6.59
CA ASN A 63 -3.08 -2.29 5.52
C ASN A 63 -1.56 -2.48 5.58
N GLN A 64 -0.80 -1.52 6.13
CA GLN A 64 0.63 -1.71 6.40
C GLN A 64 0.90 -2.76 7.47
N VAL A 65 0.12 -2.73 8.55
CA VAL A 65 0.21 -3.74 9.61
C VAL A 65 -0.23 -5.11 9.08
N LEU A 66 -1.31 -5.16 8.29
CA LEU A 66 -1.77 -6.37 7.63
C LEU A 66 -0.69 -6.95 6.70
N PHE A 67 -0.09 -6.11 5.85
CA PHE A 67 1.00 -6.48 4.97
C PHE A 67 2.18 -7.06 5.74
N ALA A 68 2.59 -6.40 6.83
CA ALA A 68 3.67 -6.86 7.67
C ALA A 68 3.37 -8.24 8.27
N LYS A 69 2.15 -8.44 8.80
CA LYS A 69 1.70 -9.71 9.37
C LYS A 69 1.68 -10.84 8.33
N LYS A 70 1.26 -10.56 7.09
CA LYS A 70 1.17 -11.56 6.01
C LYS A 70 2.53 -11.88 5.40
N ASN A 71 3.42 -10.90 5.30
CA ASN A 71 4.64 -11.03 4.51
C ASN A 71 5.91 -11.21 5.33
N TYR A 72 5.90 -10.87 6.61
CA TYR A 72 7.05 -10.93 7.51
C TYR A 72 6.72 -11.71 8.79
N GLY A 73 7.70 -12.41 9.34
CA GLY A 73 7.60 -12.97 10.70
C GLY A 73 7.68 -11.86 11.77
N LEU A 74 7.39 -12.20 13.03
CA LEU A 74 7.23 -11.24 14.14
C LEU A 74 8.34 -10.17 14.19
N PHE A 75 9.62 -10.57 14.21
CA PHE A 75 10.74 -9.63 14.29
C PHE A 75 10.82 -8.67 13.10
N LYS A 76 10.74 -9.21 11.87
CA LYS A 76 10.82 -8.41 10.64
C LYS A 76 9.58 -7.53 10.46
N GLY A 77 8.41 -8.02 10.89
CA GLY A 77 7.16 -7.26 10.88
C GLY A 77 7.19 -6.09 11.85
N THR A 78 7.63 -6.31 13.09
CA THR A 78 7.80 -5.23 14.08
C THR A 78 8.79 -4.19 13.59
N LEU A 79 9.94 -4.61 13.07
CA LEU A 79 10.93 -3.68 12.51
C LEU A 79 10.35 -2.87 11.34
N PHE A 80 9.62 -3.52 10.42
CA PHE A 80 8.95 -2.83 9.31
C PHE A 80 7.98 -1.76 9.81
N CYS A 81 7.12 -2.08 10.79
CA CYS A 81 6.18 -1.12 11.36
C CYS A 81 6.90 0.06 12.02
N LEU A 82 7.98 -0.19 12.78
CA LEU A 82 8.77 0.86 13.42
C LEU A 82 9.43 1.80 12.39
N LEU A 83 9.98 1.26 11.31
CA LEU A 83 10.60 2.06 10.25
C LEU A 83 9.58 2.88 9.45
N ARG A 84 8.34 2.38 9.32
CA ARG A 84 7.26 3.06 8.60
C ARG A 84 6.54 4.10 9.45
N PHE A 85 6.59 3.97 10.78
CA PHE A 85 5.88 4.86 11.70
C PHE A 85 6.20 6.36 11.51
N PRO A 86 7.47 6.81 11.38
CA PRO A 86 7.76 8.23 11.17
C PRO A 86 7.20 8.79 9.87
N ILE A 87 7.20 7.99 8.79
CA ILE A 87 6.64 8.38 7.49
C ILE A 87 5.13 8.59 7.64
N LEU A 88 4.46 7.66 8.32
CA LEU A 88 3.03 7.73 8.56
C LEU A 88 2.63 8.93 9.41
N VAL A 89 3.39 9.23 10.47
CA VAL A 89 3.18 10.41 11.32
C VAL A 89 3.38 11.69 10.51
N LYS A 90 4.43 11.77 9.68
CA LYS A 90 4.68 12.94 8.82
C LYS A 90 3.50 13.20 7.85
N GLU A 91 2.99 12.16 7.19
CA GLU A 91 1.85 12.32 6.27
C GLU A 91 0.57 12.71 7.02
N PHE A 92 0.33 12.14 8.21
CA PHE A 92 -0.80 12.52 9.05
C PHE A 92 -0.72 13.98 9.51
N VAL A 93 0.43 14.41 10.02
CA VAL A 93 0.68 15.80 10.47
C VAL A 93 0.50 16.78 9.30
N LYS A 94 1.06 16.45 8.12
CA LYS A 94 0.90 17.28 6.92
C LYS A 94 -0.57 17.49 6.55
N VAL A 95 -1.41 16.49 6.75
CA VAL A 95 -2.85 16.61 6.49
C VAL A 95 -3.57 17.35 7.62
N ALA A 96 -3.25 17.05 8.88
CA ALA A 96 -3.84 17.74 10.02
C ALA A 96 -3.61 19.26 9.92
N LEU A 97 -2.40 19.69 9.55
CA LEU A 97 -2.03 21.10 9.38
C LEU A 97 -2.57 21.75 8.10
N LYS A 98 -3.02 20.97 7.12
CA LYS A 98 -3.61 21.49 5.86
C LYS A 98 -5.12 21.67 5.95
N ASN A 99 -5.72 21.17 7.04
CA ASN A 99 -7.13 21.35 7.37
C ASN A 99 -7.36 22.50 8.37
N GLU A 100 -6.30 23.26 8.71
CA GLU A 100 -6.34 24.60 9.33
C GLU A 100 -6.14 25.66 8.25
#